data_AF-A0A0M3IUQ6-F1
#
_entry.id   AF-A0A0M3IUQ6-F1
#
_cell.length_a   1.000
_cell.length_b   1.000
_cell.length_c   1.000
_cell.angle_alpha   90.00
_cell.angle_beta   90.00
_cell.angle_gamma   90.00
#
_symmetry.space_group_name_H-M   'P 1'
#
loop_
_entity.id
_entity.type
_entity.pdbx_description
1 polymer ?
#
loop_
_entity_poly.entity_id
_entity_poly.type
_entity_poly.pdbx_seq_one_letter_code
_entity_poly.pdbx_strand_id
1 'polypeptide(L)'
;MLGEERLLRASQIVFIESLPPETRIKFSRIQFDESLSKDEQLERCAKIAATLPNKSKRFFEHIRRQQIKFREDREARIAKMDPKAKQAMKKIEQIDAQMKQTFNESKNKHEFANYITKRAIRRLFGALANAPTAD
;
A
#
# COMPACT_ATOMS: atom_id res chain seq x y z
N MET A 1 8.81 8.97 1.19
CA MET A 1 7.96 8.37 0.13
C MET A 1 7.37 7.03 0.61
N LEU A 2 8.17 6.00 0.92
CA LEU A 2 7.61 4.71 1.40
C LEU A 2 6.90 4.77 2.77
N GLY A 3 7.30 5.69 3.66
CA GLY A 3 6.73 5.78 5.02
C GLY A 3 5.27 6.23 5.05
N GLU A 4 4.95 7.35 4.41
CA GLU A 4 3.59 7.93 4.39
C GLU A 4 2.58 7.02 3.67
N GLU A 5 2.98 6.42 2.55
CA GLU A 5 2.11 5.46 1.84
C GLU A 5 1.84 4.20 2.69
N ARG A 6 2.84 3.73 3.43
CA ARG A 6 2.67 2.61 4.37
C ARG A 6 1.74 2.96 5.53
N LEU A 7 1.84 4.17 6.08
CA LEU A 7 0.94 4.67 7.13
C LEU A 7 -0.50 4.79 6.63
N LEU A 8 -0.69 5.25 5.39
CA LEU A 8 -2.02 5.36 4.78
C LEU A 8 -2.64 3.97 4.52
N ARG A 9 -1.83 3.01 4.05
CA ARG A 9 -2.27 1.60 3.92
C ARG A 9 -2.58 0.96 5.27
N ALA A 10 -1.76 1.20 6.29
CA ALA A 10 -2.04 0.70 7.64
C ALA A 10 -3.35 1.28 8.17
N SER A 11 -3.59 2.59 7.99
CA SER A 11 -4.84 3.25 8.38
C SER A 11 -6.07 2.66 7.68
N GLN A 12 -5.94 2.27 6.41
CA GLN A 12 -6.98 1.54 5.69
C GLN A 12 -7.27 0.17 6.28
N ILE A 13 -6.22 -0.60 6.60
CA ILE A 13 -6.38 -1.94 7.17
C ILE A 13 -7.08 -1.83 8.54
N VAL A 14 -6.62 -0.92 9.40
CA VAL A 14 -7.23 -0.67 10.71
C VAL A 14 -8.69 -0.25 10.57
N PHE A 15 -9.02 0.61 9.60
CA PHE A 15 -10.41 0.96 9.30
C PHE A 15 -11.25 -0.28 8.98
N ILE A 16 -10.81 -1.08 8.02
CA ILE A 16 -11.54 -2.25 7.53
C ILE A 16 -11.73 -3.28 8.65
N GLU A 17 -10.71 -3.52 9.47
CA GLU A 17 -10.78 -4.40 10.62
C GLU A 17 -11.75 -3.90 11.72
N SER A 18 -11.96 -2.60 11.82
CA SER A 18 -12.93 -2.01 12.76
C SER A 18 -14.40 -2.12 12.31
N LEU A 19 -14.66 -2.56 11.08
CA LEU A 19 -16.01 -2.67 10.52
C LEU A 19 -16.70 -3.98 10.93
N PRO A 20 -18.06 -3.99 10.98
CA PRO A 20 -18.82 -5.22 11.16
C PRO A 20 -18.41 -6.30 10.13
N PRO A 21 -18.43 -7.60 10.48
CA PRO A 21 -17.92 -8.68 9.63
C PRO A 21 -18.40 -8.64 8.18
N GLU A 22 -19.71 -8.47 7.96
CA GLU A 22 -20.28 -8.41 6.61
C GLU A 22 -19.77 -7.21 5.81
N THR A 23 -19.60 -6.06 6.46
CA THR A 23 -19.14 -4.85 5.80
C THR A 23 -17.65 -4.93 5.49
N ARG A 24 -16.86 -5.45 6.43
CA ARG A 24 -15.44 -5.76 6.23
C ARG A 24 -15.24 -6.67 5.01
N ILE A 25 -16.03 -7.72 4.85
CA ILE A 25 -15.94 -8.61 3.67
C ILE A 25 -16.22 -7.84 2.37
N LYS A 26 -17.24 -6.97 2.34
CA LYS A 26 -17.55 -6.15 1.16
C LYS A 26 -16.41 -5.18 0.81
N PHE A 27 -15.83 -4.51 1.81
CA PHE A 27 -14.66 -3.64 1.63
C PHE A 27 -13.45 -4.41 1.09
N SER A 28 -13.10 -5.54 1.72
CA SER A 28 -11.98 -6.36 1.30
C SER A 28 -12.16 -6.88 -0.12
N ARG A 29 -13.36 -7.36 -0.49
CA ARG A 29 -13.65 -7.81 -1.87
C ARG A 29 -13.36 -6.72 -2.89
N ILE A 30 -13.80 -5.48 -2.64
CA ILE A 30 -13.54 -4.36 -3.56
C ILE A 30 -12.05 -4.00 -3.59
N GLN A 31 -11.38 -3.97 -2.43
CA GLN A 31 -9.98 -3.55 -2.35
C GLN A 31 -9.02 -4.53 -3.03
N PHE A 32 -9.35 -5.82 -3.03
CA PHE A 32 -8.57 -6.89 -3.65
C PHE A 32 -9.07 -7.26 -5.06
N ASP A 33 -10.10 -6.58 -5.58
CA ASP A 33 -10.57 -6.79 -6.94
C ASP A 33 -9.61 -6.13 -7.93
N GLU A 34 -8.74 -6.94 -8.54
CA GLU A 34 -7.73 -6.51 -9.52
C GLU A 34 -8.34 -6.07 -10.86
N SER A 35 -9.62 -6.37 -11.11
CA SER A 35 -10.33 -5.89 -12.31
C SER A 35 -10.75 -4.42 -12.20
N LEU A 36 -10.71 -3.85 -11.00
CA LEU A 36 -11.09 -2.47 -10.74
C LEU A 36 -9.88 -1.55 -10.70
N SER A 37 -10.00 -0.40 -11.36
CA SER A 37 -9.07 0.71 -11.17
C SER A 37 -9.12 1.23 -9.72
N LYS A 38 -8.06 1.91 -9.29
CA LYS A 38 -8.00 2.47 -7.92
C LYS A 38 -9.14 3.46 -7.63
N ASP A 39 -9.62 4.18 -8.64
CA ASP A 39 -10.72 5.12 -8.50
C ASP A 39 -12.07 4.41 -8.40
N GLU A 40 -12.27 3.35 -9.17
CA GLU A 40 -13.46 2.50 -9.03
C GLU A 40 -13.51 1.80 -7.67
N GLN A 41 -12.37 1.31 -7.18
CA GLN A 41 -12.27 0.74 -5.84
C GLN A 41 -12.67 1.78 -4.77
N LEU A 42 -12.14 3.00 -4.87
CA LEU A 42 -12.47 4.11 -3.96
C LEU A 42 -13.95 4.47 -4.00
N GLU A 43 -14.54 4.59 -5.19
CA GLU A 43 -15.93 4.98 -5.37
C GLU A 43 -16.91 3.91 -4.87
N ARG A 44 -16.63 2.63 -5.15
CA ARG A 44 -17.44 1.51 -4.61
C ARG A 44 -17.34 1.42 -3.09
N CYS A 45 -16.15 1.62 -2.52
CA CYS A 45 -15.97 1.72 -1.06
C CYS A 45 -16.72 2.92 -0.46
N ALA A 46 -16.77 4.05 -1.16
CA ALA A 46 -17.50 5.24 -0.72
C ALA A 46 -19.01 4.99 -0.63
N LYS A 47 -19.59 4.25 -1.59
CA LYS A 47 -21.00 3.84 -1.55
C LYS A 47 -21.32 2.99 -0.34
N ILE A 48 -20.42 2.08 0.06
CA ILE A 48 -20.59 1.30 1.30
C ILE A 48 -20.39 2.19 2.53
N ALA A 49 -19.38 3.06 2.52
CA ALA A 49 -19.14 3.96 3.64
C ALA A 49 -20.31 4.93 3.90
N ALA A 50 -21.09 5.26 2.88
CA ALA A 50 -22.28 6.09 2.99
C ALA A 50 -23.39 5.46 3.85
N THR A 51 -23.43 4.12 3.97
CA THR A 51 -24.40 3.39 4.80
C THR A 51 -23.90 3.14 6.23
N LEU A 52 -22.65 3.51 6.53
CA LEU A 52 -22.05 3.35 7.85
C LEU A 52 -22.47 4.46 8.83
N PRO A 53 -22.37 4.22 10.16
CA PRO A 53 -22.54 5.25 11.17
C PRO A 53 -21.62 6.46 10.92
N ASN A 54 -22.07 7.65 11.33
CA ASN A 54 -21.39 8.93 11.07
C ASN A 54 -19.90 8.93 11.43
N LYS A 55 -19.50 8.27 12.53
CA LYS A 55 -18.09 8.19 12.93
C LYS A 55 -17.24 7.42 11.90
N SER A 56 -17.69 6.25 11.49
CA SER A 56 -17.00 5.40 10.50
C SER A 56 -17.00 6.04 9.11
N LYS A 57 -18.11 6.69 8.73
CA LYS A 57 -18.20 7.49 7.49
C LYS A 57 -17.17 8.61 7.45
N ARG A 58 -17.05 9.40 8.52
CA ARG A 58 -16.05 10.49 8.60
C ARG A 58 -14.62 9.98 8.55
N PHE A 59 -14.34 8.84 9.18
CA PHE A 59 -13.02 8.22 9.13
C PHE A 59 -12.67 7.73 7.72
N PHE A 60 -13.62 7.09 7.04
CA PHE A 60 -13.45 6.71 5.63
C PHE A 60 -13.18 7.93 4.73
N GLU A 61 -13.95 9.00 4.88
CA GLU A 61 -13.76 10.23 4.11
C GLU A 61 -12.38 10.86 4.34
N HIS A 62 -11.87 10.81 5.57
CA HIS A 62 -10.50 11.24 5.87
C HIS A 62 -9.47 10.41 5.09
N ILE A 63 -9.58 9.08 5.14
CA ILE A 63 -8.70 8.18 4.39
C ILE A 63 -8.79 8.45 2.89
N ARG A 64 -10.01 8.58 2.35
CA ARG A 64 -10.28 8.85 0.94
C ARG A 64 -9.56 10.12 0.47
N ARG A 65 -9.70 11.21 1.21
CA ARG A 65 -9.03 12.49 0.89
C ARG A 65 -7.51 12.37 0.89
N GLN A 66 -6.94 11.67 1.88
CA GLN A 66 -5.49 11.45 1.93
C GLN A 66 -5.00 10.61 0.73
N GLN A 67 -5.79 9.65 0.26
CA GLN A 67 -5.43 8.85 -0.91
C GLN A 67 -5.44 9.65 -2.22
N ILE A 68 -6.44 10.52 -2.40
CA ILE A 68 -6.51 11.40 -3.56
C ILE A 68 -5.30 12.35 -3.53
N LYS A 69 -5.10 13.05 -2.41
CA LYS A 69 -3.98 13.99 -2.24
C LYS A 69 -2.62 13.32 -2.48
N PHE A 70 -2.39 12.15 -1.89
CA PHE A 70 -1.11 11.44 -2.05
C PHE A 70 -0.84 11.07 -3.52
N ARG A 71 -1.90 10.73 -4.27
CA ARG A 71 -1.79 10.42 -5.70
C ARG A 71 -1.45 11.67 -6.50
N GLU A 72 -2.17 12.77 -6.29
CA GLU A 72 -1.91 14.05 -6.94
C GLU A 72 -0.49 14.56 -6.64
N ASP A 73 -0.05 14.49 -5.38
CA ASP A 73 1.30 14.86 -4.95
C ASP A 73 2.37 13.97 -5.62
N ARG A 74 2.09 12.67 -5.76
CA ARG A 74 2.98 11.72 -6.45
C ARG A 74 3.05 12.02 -7.94
N GLU A 75 1.93 12.26 -8.60
CA GLU A 75 1.87 12.61 -10.02
C GLU A 75 2.58 13.94 -10.30
N ALA A 76 2.35 14.96 -9.48
CA ALA A 76 3.04 16.25 -9.58
C ALA A 76 4.56 16.10 -9.38
N ARG A 77 5.01 15.25 -8.46
CA ARG A 77 6.43 14.93 -8.28
C ARG A 77 7.01 14.18 -9.48
N ILE A 78 6.30 13.17 -10.00
CA ILE A 78 6.70 12.44 -11.21
C ILE A 78 6.87 13.39 -12.38
N ALA A 79 5.93 14.31 -12.58
CA ALA A 79 6.01 15.29 -13.66
C ALA A 79 7.31 16.11 -13.57
N LYS A 80 7.68 16.54 -12.35
CA LYS A 80 8.89 17.33 -12.03
C LYS A 80 10.19 16.53 -11.96
N MET A 81 10.14 15.19 -12.02
CA MET A 81 11.34 14.36 -11.98
C MET A 81 12.14 14.40 -13.28
N ASP A 82 13.47 14.33 -13.15
CA ASP A 82 14.38 14.16 -14.28
C ASP A 82 14.23 12.76 -14.92
N PRO A 83 14.70 12.56 -16.17
CA PRO A 83 14.52 11.29 -16.88
C PRO A 83 15.15 10.07 -16.19
N LYS A 84 16.28 10.25 -15.49
CA LYS A 84 16.98 9.16 -14.78
C LYS A 84 16.19 8.74 -13.54
N ALA A 85 15.62 9.70 -12.81
CA ALA A 85 14.71 9.41 -11.69
C ALA A 85 13.43 8.71 -12.16
N LYS A 86 12.84 9.11 -13.30
CA LYS A 86 11.69 8.43 -13.91
C LYS A 86 12.00 6.98 -14.28
N GLN A 87 13.17 6.71 -14.86
CA GLN A 87 13.62 5.34 -15.15
C GLN A 87 13.82 4.50 -13.88
N ALA A 88 14.40 5.09 -12.83
CA ALA A 88 14.57 4.40 -11.55
C ALA A 88 13.22 4.01 -10.93
N MET A 89 12.23 4.91 -10.97
CA MET A 89 10.87 4.62 -10.51
C MET A 89 10.22 3.49 -11.31
N LYS A 90 10.33 3.50 -12.64
CA LYS A 90 9.80 2.42 -13.49
C LYS A 90 10.43 1.07 -13.15
N LYS A 91 11.74 1.03 -12.87
CA LYS A 91 12.42 -0.20 -12.43
C LYS A 91 11.91 -0.69 -11.07
N ILE A 92 11.66 0.23 -10.13
CA ILE A 92 11.09 -0.13 -8.81
C ILE A 92 9.69 -0.72 -8.98
N GLU A 93 8.83 -0.11 -9.82
CA GLU A 93 7.48 -0.61 -10.10
C GLU A 93 7.50 -2.01 -10.75
N GLN A 94 8.45 -2.26 -11.67
CA GLN A 94 8.64 -3.58 -12.28
C GLN A 94 9.07 -4.63 -11.24
N ILE A 95 9.97 -4.29 -10.33
CA ILE A 95 10.40 -5.19 -9.24
C ILE A 95 9.20 -5.51 -8.33
N ASP A 96 8.38 -4.52 -7.99
CA ASP A 96 7.18 -4.73 -7.17
C ASP A 96 6.16 -5.64 -7.87
N ALA A 97 5.95 -5.47 -9.18
CA ALA A 97 5.07 -6.33 -9.98
C ALA A 97 5.59 -7.78 -10.01
N GLN A 98 6.90 -7.96 -10.26
CA GLN A 98 7.53 -9.27 -10.22
C GLN A 98 7.40 -9.93 -8.85
N MET A 99 7.62 -9.19 -7.76
CA MET A 99 7.46 -9.73 -6.40
C MET A 99 6.03 -10.20 -6.12
N LYS A 100 5.01 -9.46 -6.58
CA LYS A 100 3.61 -9.87 -6.44
C LYS A 100 3.30 -11.14 -7.23
N GLN A 101 3.80 -11.22 -8.47
CA GLN A 101 3.62 -12.41 -9.29
C GLN A 101 4.26 -13.64 -8.64
N THR A 102 5.52 -13.53 -8.19
CA THR A 102 6.20 -14.62 -7.47
C THR A 102 5.48 -14.99 -6.17
N PHE A 103 4.87 -14.03 -5.47
CA PHE A 103 4.08 -14.30 -4.27
C PHE A 103 2.77 -15.05 -4.57
N ASN A 104 2.11 -14.73 -5.69
CA ASN A 104 0.86 -15.36 -6.09
C ASN A 104 1.10 -16.78 -6.64
N GLU A 105 2.22 -17.00 -7.34
CA GLU A 105 2.63 -18.32 -7.88
C GLU A 105 3.26 -19.23 -6.80
N SER A 106 3.70 -18.66 -5.68
CA SER A 106 4.25 -19.40 -4.54
C SER A 106 3.18 -20.27 -3.86
N LYS A 107 3.35 -21.59 -3.93
CA LYS A 107 2.54 -22.57 -3.17
C LYS A 107 2.73 -22.44 -1.65
N ASN A 108 3.89 -21.96 -1.20
CA ASN A 108 4.24 -21.72 0.21
C ASN A 108 4.38 -20.22 0.49
N LYS A 109 3.24 -19.52 0.48
CA LYS A 109 3.15 -18.07 0.79
C LYS A 109 3.85 -17.69 2.10
N HIS A 110 3.91 -18.61 3.06
CA HIS A 110 4.57 -18.41 4.36
C HIS A 110 6.11 -18.35 4.26
N GLU A 111 6.74 -19.21 3.45
CA GLU A 111 8.20 -19.18 3.25
C GLU A 111 8.64 -17.98 2.43
N PHE A 112 7.85 -17.58 1.43
CA PHE A 112 8.12 -16.37 0.65
C PHE A 112 7.96 -15.10 1.49
N ALA A 113 6.91 -15.01 2.31
CA ALA A 113 6.75 -13.90 3.26
C ALA A 113 7.94 -13.82 4.23
N ASN A 114 8.42 -14.97 4.74
CA ASN A 114 9.63 -15.03 5.55
C ASN A 114 10.89 -14.60 4.79
N TYR A 115 11.05 -14.99 3.52
CA TYR A 115 12.16 -14.58 2.68
C TYR A 115 12.18 -13.06 2.41
N ILE A 116 11.03 -12.48 2.04
CA ILE A 116 10.86 -11.04 1.83
C ILE A 116 11.14 -10.28 3.13
N THR A 117 10.59 -10.76 4.25
CA THR A 117 10.76 -10.12 5.57
C THR A 117 12.22 -10.17 6.00
N LYS A 118 12.90 -11.33 5.89
CA LYS A 118 14.33 -11.46 6.17
C LYS A 118 15.19 -10.58 5.24
N ARG A 119 14.83 -10.46 3.97
CA ARG A 119 15.54 -9.61 3.00
C ARG A 119 15.34 -8.12 3.28
N ALA A 120 14.13 -7.71 3.68
CA ALA A 120 13.82 -6.35 4.10
C ALA A 120 14.54 -5.99 5.41
N ILE A 121 14.54 -6.88 6.41
CA ILE A 121 15.29 -6.74 7.65
C ILE A 121 16.78 -6.63 7.36
N ARG A 122 17.35 -7.47 6.50
CA ARG A 122 18.77 -7.39 6.14
C ARG A 122 19.15 -6.09 5.42
N ARG A 123 18.23 -5.49 4.66
CA ARG A 123 18.45 -4.18 4.01
C ARG A 123 18.26 -3.00 4.97
N LEU A 124 17.37 -3.11 5.94
CA LEU A 124 17.07 -2.05 6.91
C LEU A 124 18.02 -2.07 8.11
N PHE A 125 18.43 -3.25 8.56
CA PHE A 125 19.26 -3.48 9.76
C PHE A 125 20.65 -4.06 9.44
N GLY A 126 20.88 -4.66 8.27
CA GLY A 126 22.23 -5.07 7.86
C GLY A 126 23.13 -3.90 7.45
N ALA A 127 22.55 -2.72 7.19
CA ALA A 127 23.31 -1.48 7.04
C ALA A 127 23.86 -0.95 8.37
N LEU A 128 23.34 -1.42 9.52
CA LEU A 128 23.87 -1.10 10.85
C LEU A 128 25.03 -2.01 11.28
N ALA A 129 25.27 -3.13 10.59
CA ALA A 129 26.36 -4.05 10.91
C ALA A 129 27.72 -3.67 10.26
N ASN A 130 27.72 -2.70 9.33
CA ASN A 130 28.93 -2.18 8.69
C ASN A 130 29.20 -0.70 9.03
N ALA A 131 28.63 -0.18 10.12
CA ALA A 131 29.18 1.04 10.71
C ALA A 131 30.56 0.66 11.27
N PRO A 132 31.66 1.29 10.82
CA PRO A 132 32.95 1.07 11.47
C PRO A 132 32.79 1.44 12.93
N THR A 133 33.06 0.49 13.83
CA THR A 133 33.32 0.81 15.23
C THR A 133 34.51 1.76 15.22
N ALA A 134 34.26 3.01 15.61
CA ALA A 134 35.32 3.93 15.92
C ALA A 134 36.00 3.42 17.18
N ASP A 135 37.19 2.87 17.02
CA ASP A 135 38.33 2.96 17.93
C ASP A 135 39.61 2.83 17.09
#